data_AF-A0A966M1R2-F1
#
_entry.id   AF-A0A966M1R2-F1
#
_cell.length_a   1.000
_cell.length_b   1.000
_cell.length_c   1.000
_cell.angle_alpha   90.00
_cell.angle_beta   90.00
_cell.angle_gamma   90.00
#
_symmetry.space_group_name_H-M   'P 1'
#
loop_
_entity.id
_entity.type
_entity.pdbx_description
1 polymer ?
#
loop_
_entity_poly.entity_id
_entity_poly.type
_entity_poly.pdbx_seq_one_letter_code
_entity_poly.pdbx_strand_id
1 'polypeptide(L)'
;PGRYAGATDCCGVYMGRESIIDFKQSNKPKKEEWIEDYYYQLVAYATAHNEVYGTGIDQGVILMCTPDCFFQRFILNGKRFREYQQLWLQLES
;
A
#
# COMPACT_ATOMS: atom_id res chain seq x y z
N PRO A 1 -7.04 12.83 13.74
CA PRO A 1 -6.97 13.56 12.45
C PRO A 1 -5.80 14.57 12.45
N GLY A 2 -4.65 14.20 11.89
CA GLY A 2 -3.49 15.12 11.81
C GLY A 2 -2.08 14.52 11.90
N ARG A 3 -1.88 13.20 11.70
CA ARG A 3 -0.51 12.62 11.75
C ARG A 3 0.04 12.03 10.45
N TYR A 4 -0.78 11.83 9.43
CA TYR A 4 -0.29 11.39 8.12
C TYR A 4 -0.99 12.18 7.01
N ALA A 5 -0.33 13.24 6.54
CA ALA A 5 -0.69 13.95 5.31
C ALA A 5 -0.15 13.17 4.12
N GLY A 6 -0.63 11.94 3.95
CA GLY A 6 -0.40 11.15 2.76
C GLY A 6 -1.72 11.00 2.02
N ALA A 7 -1.77 11.46 0.78
CA ALA A 7 -2.86 11.09 -0.10
C ALA A 7 -2.58 9.69 -0.61
N THR A 8 -3.57 8.79 -0.53
CA THR A 8 -3.54 7.60 -1.36
C THR A 8 -3.63 8.05 -2.82
N ASP A 9 -2.74 7.56 -3.68
CA ASP A 9 -2.78 7.92 -5.09
C ASP A 9 -4.10 7.45 -5.75
N CYS A 10 -4.60 6.28 -5.35
CA CYS A 10 -5.83 5.71 -5.88
C CYS A 10 -6.44 4.66 -4.94
N CYS A 11 -7.77 4.67 -4.81
CA CYS A 11 -8.56 3.54 -4.30
C CYS A 11 -9.37 2.96 -5.46
N GLY A 12 -9.38 1.64 -5.63
CA GLY A 12 -10.10 0.99 -6.72
C GLY A 12 -10.04 -0.53 -6.70
N VAL A 13 -10.57 -1.17 -7.73
CA VAL A 13 -10.54 -2.63 -7.87
C VAL A 13 -9.33 -3.04 -8.70
N TYR A 14 -8.40 -3.77 -8.09
CA TYR A 14 -7.26 -4.37 -8.78
C TYR A 14 -7.35 -5.89 -8.71
N MET A 15 -7.40 -6.54 -9.87
CA MET A 15 -7.56 -8.01 -9.99
C MET A 15 -8.77 -8.54 -9.21
N GLY A 16 -9.91 -7.83 -9.29
CA GLY A 16 -11.16 -8.23 -8.64
C GLY A 16 -11.21 -8.00 -7.13
N ARG A 17 -10.25 -7.28 -6.55
CA ARG A 17 -10.20 -6.96 -5.11
C ARG A 17 -10.11 -5.46 -4.88
N GLU A 18 -10.91 -4.94 -3.96
CA GLU A 18 -10.80 -3.54 -3.51
C GLU A 18 -9.40 -3.31 -2.93
N SER A 19 -8.74 -2.24 -3.37
CA SER A 19 -7.32 -2.03 -3.15
C SER A 19 -7.00 -0.55 -2.96
N ILE A 20 -6.04 -0.29 -2.07
CA ILE A 20 -5.23 0.92 -2.13
C ILE A 20 -4.14 0.70 -3.19
N ILE A 21 -4.00 1.63 -4.13
CA ILE A 21 -3.03 1.58 -5.21
C ILE A 21 -2.12 2.81 -5.10
N ASP A 22 -0.82 2.57 -5.11
CA ASP A 22 0.23 3.57 -4.99
C ASP A 22 1.18 3.47 -6.19
N PHE A 23 1.39 4.59 -6.89
CA PHE A 23 2.21 4.66 -8.08
C PHE A 23 3.60 5.18 -7.73
N LYS A 24 4.64 4.40 -8.06
CA LYS A 24 6.03 4.77 -7.77
C LYS A 24 6.87 4.83 -9.03
N GLN A 25 7.78 5.79 -9.07
CA GLN A 25 8.90 5.78 -10.01
C GLN A 25 10.16 5.31 -9.27
N SER A 26 11.03 4.54 -9.93
CA SER A 26 12.37 4.25 -9.41
C SER A 26 13.46 4.33 -10.48
N ASN A 27 14.68 4.67 -10.11
CA ASN A 27 15.80 4.70 -11.06
C ASN A 27 16.30 3.30 -11.45
N LYS A 28 16.02 2.30 -10.61
CA LYS A 28 16.42 0.90 -10.81
C LYS A 28 15.30 -0.03 -10.35
N PRO A 29 15.22 -1.26 -10.89
CA PRO A 29 14.32 -2.27 -10.37
C PRO A 29 14.49 -2.46 -8.86
N LYS A 30 13.37 -2.58 -8.15
CA LYS A 30 13.35 -2.83 -6.71
C LYS A 30 13.16 -4.32 -6.43
N LYS A 31 13.70 -4.77 -5.31
CA LYS A 31 13.39 -6.07 -4.73
C LYS A 31 12.35 -5.91 -3.63
N GLU A 32 11.63 -6.99 -3.34
CA GLU A 32 10.54 -6.97 -2.36
C GLU A 32 11.03 -6.62 -0.95
N GLU A 33 12.22 -7.07 -0.56
CA GLU A 33 12.83 -6.74 0.73
C GLU A 33 13.23 -5.25 0.87
N TRP A 34 13.20 -4.46 -0.21
CA TRP A 34 13.57 -3.03 -0.19
C TRP A 34 12.37 -2.08 -0.17
N ILE A 35 11.14 -2.60 -0.19
CA ILE A 35 9.91 -1.81 -0.30
C ILE A 35 8.99 -1.98 0.91
N GLU A 36 9.52 -2.52 2.01
CA GLU A 36 8.76 -2.78 3.22
C GLU A 36 8.09 -1.52 3.77
N ASP A 37 8.77 -0.37 3.73
CA ASP A 37 8.19 0.93 4.10
C ASP A 37 6.95 1.29 3.29
N TYR A 38 6.88 0.87 2.02
CA TYR A 38 5.71 1.12 1.18
C TYR A 38 4.53 0.22 1.58
N TYR A 39 4.78 -0.96 2.13
CA TYR A 39 3.73 -1.81 2.71
C TYR A 39 3.09 -1.17 3.93
N TYR A 40 3.87 -0.54 4.81
CA TYR A 40 3.34 0.24 5.92
C TYR A 40 2.47 1.42 5.44
N GLN A 41 2.88 2.13 4.39
CA GLN A 41 2.09 3.21 3.78
C GLN A 41 0.73 2.70 3.27
N LEU A 42 0.74 1.61 2.50
CA LEU A 42 -0.49 1.00 1.95
C LEU A 42 -1.48 0.62 3.06
N VAL A 43 -0.98 0.02 4.14
CA VAL A 43 -1.82 -0.42 5.25
C VAL A 43 -2.33 0.75 6.09
N ALA A 44 -1.52 1.79 6.29
CA ALA A 44 -1.96 3.02 6.95
C ALA A 44 -3.10 3.67 6.15
N TYR A 45 -2.96 3.80 4.83
CA TYR A 45 -4.01 4.35 3.97
C TYR A 45 -5.27 3.51 3.95
N ALA A 46 -5.14 2.19 3.82
CA ALA A 46 -6.28 1.29 3.83
C ALA A 46 -7.01 1.33 5.17
N THR A 47 -6.27 1.37 6.29
CA THR A 47 -6.86 1.45 7.64
C THR A 47 -7.61 2.76 7.82
N ALA A 48 -7.01 3.89 7.44
CA ALA A 48 -7.67 5.20 7.49
C ALA A 48 -8.92 5.26 6.57
N HIS A 49 -8.83 4.71 5.35
CA HIS A 49 -9.96 4.65 4.43
C HIS A 49 -11.10 3.76 4.95
N ASN A 50 -10.75 2.61 5.53
CA ASN A 50 -11.70 1.70 6.16
C ASN A 50 -12.43 2.39 7.34
N GLU A 51 -11.70 3.14 8.18
CA GLU A 51 -12.32 3.90 9.29
C GLU A 51 -13.23 5.04 8.81
N VAL A 52 -12.81 5.81 7.82
CA VAL A 52 -13.56 7.00 7.36
C VAL A 52 -14.80 6.61 6.54
N TYR A 53 -14.70 5.57 5.71
CA TYR A 53 -15.74 5.21 4.75
C TYR A 53 -16.47 3.89 5.07
N GLY A 54 -16.10 3.20 6.15
CA GLY A 54 -16.71 1.91 6.53
C GLY A 54 -16.42 0.78 5.55
N THR A 55 -15.28 0.84 4.86
CA THR A 55 -14.86 -0.17 3.86
C THR A 55 -14.04 -1.29 4.51
N GLY A 56 -13.77 -2.36 3.75
CA GLY A 56 -13.05 -3.55 4.20
C GLY A 56 -11.81 -3.87 3.37
N ILE A 57 -11.10 -2.84 2.90
CA ILE A 57 -9.95 -2.99 2.00
C ILE A 57 -8.86 -3.78 2.72
N ASP A 58 -8.47 -4.93 2.14
CA ASP A 58 -7.43 -5.83 2.64
C ASP A 58 -6.30 -6.06 1.63
N GLN A 59 -6.22 -5.20 0.61
CA GLN A 59 -5.21 -5.23 -0.43
C GLN A 59 -4.55 -3.86 -0.65
N GLY A 60 -3.23 -3.88 -0.72
CA GLY A 60 -2.39 -2.76 -1.17
C GLY A 60 -1.59 -3.17 -2.41
N VAL A 61 -1.48 -2.28 -3.39
CA VAL A 61 -0.78 -2.54 -4.65
C VAL A 61 0.18 -1.39 -4.93
N ILE A 62 1.44 -1.72 -5.16
CA ILE A 62 2.45 -0.78 -5.65
C ILE A 62 2.66 -1.05 -7.14
N LEU A 63 2.44 -0.04 -7.96
CA LEU A 63 2.70 -0.07 -9.38
C LEU A 63 3.92 0.80 -9.65
N MET A 64 5.02 0.16 -10.04
CA MET A 64 6.32 0.82 -10.17
C MET A 64 6.83 0.80 -11.60
N CYS A 65 7.37 1.92 -12.07
CA CYS A 65 8.02 2.01 -13.37
C CYS A 65 9.40 2.69 -13.26
N THR A 66 10.35 2.23 -14.06
CA THR A 66 11.65 2.87 -14.25
C THR A 66 11.69 3.74 -15.51
N PRO A 67 12.67 4.66 -15.65
CA PRO A 67 12.78 5.50 -16.85
C PRO A 67 12.92 4.73 -18.17
N ASP A 68 13.50 3.53 -18.13
CA ASP A 68 13.62 2.60 -19.27
C ASP A 68 12.34 1.75 -19.48
N CYS A 69 11.21 2.17 -18.90
CA CYS A 69 9.90 1.53 -19.03
C CYS A 69 9.84 0.10 -18.48
N PHE A 70 10.71 -0.26 -17.52
CA PHE A 70 10.60 -1.53 -16.82
C PHE A 70 9.55 -1.41 -15.71
N PHE A 71 8.49 -2.21 -15.84
CA PHE A 71 7.36 -2.21 -14.93
C PHE A 71 7.46 -3.34 -13.90
N GLN A 72 7.20 -3.01 -12.63
CA GLN A 72 7.08 -3.95 -11.53
C GLN A 72 5.78 -3.72 -10.77
N ARG A 73 5.20 -4.80 -10.26
CA ARG A 73 4.10 -4.72 -9.30
C ARG A 73 4.44 -5.48 -8.04
N PHE A 74 4.01 -4.93 -6.92
CA PHE A 74 4.09 -5.58 -5.62
C PHE A 74 2.70 -5.54 -4.99
N ILE A 75 2.21 -6.70 -4.56
CA ILE A 75 0.85 -6.87 -4.04
C ILE A 75 0.94 -7.40 -2.62
N LEU A 76 0.32 -6.67 -1.70
CA LEU A 76 0.16 -7.04 -0.31
C LEU A 76 -1.32 -7.32 -0.05
N ASN A 77 -1.69 -8.55 0.30
CA ASN A 77 -3.07 -8.89 0.63
C ASN A 77 -3.18 -10.02 1.68
N GLY A 78 -4.40 -10.26 2.16
CA GLY A 78 -4.73 -11.40 3.00
C GLY A 78 -3.93 -11.44 4.31
N LYS A 79 -3.23 -12.55 4.57
CA LYS A 79 -2.50 -12.76 5.83
C LYS A 79 -1.38 -11.74 6.01
N ARG A 80 -0.58 -11.51 4.96
CA ARG A 80 0.55 -10.56 5.01
C ARG A 80 0.05 -9.15 5.28
N PHE A 81 -1.05 -8.74 4.65
CA PHE A 81 -1.64 -7.43 4.91
C PHE A 81 -2.01 -7.24 6.39
N ARG A 82 -2.66 -8.24 7.00
CA ARG A 82 -3.00 -8.20 8.42
C ARG A 82 -1.78 -8.18 9.34
N GLU A 83 -0.71 -8.90 8.98
CA GLU A 83 0.56 -8.86 9.72
C GLU A 83 1.15 -7.45 9.70
N TYR A 84 1.24 -6.81 8.53
CA TYR A 84 1.69 -5.41 8.43
C TYR A 84 0.75 -4.42 9.14
N GLN A 85 -0.56 -4.69 9.16
CA GLN A 85 -1.52 -3.87 9.90
C GLN A 85 -1.30 -3.93 11.40
N GLN A 86 -1.07 -5.12 11.94
CA GLN A 86 -0.76 -5.30 13.35
C GLN A 86 0.57 -4.63 13.71
N LEU A 87 1.60 -4.79 12.88
CA LEU A 87 2.89 -4.14 13.07
C LEU A 87 2.76 -2.61 13.04
N TRP A 88 2.00 -2.07 12.08
CA TRP A 88 1.76 -0.63 11.99
C TRP A 88 1.06 -0.09 13.24
N LEU A 89 0.02 -0.77 13.73
CA LEU A 89 -0.69 -0.37 14.95
C LEU A 89 0.20 -0.39 16.20
N GLN A 90 1.16 -1.32 16.27
CA GLN A 90 2.15 -1.38 17.37
C GLN A 90 3.18 -0.26 17.30
N LEU A 91 3.48 0.25 16.10
CA LEU A 91 4.38 1.40 15.92
C LEU A 91 3.71 2.73 16.31
N GLU A 92 2.38 2.81 16.22
CA GLU A 92 1.59 3.99 16.58
C GLU A 92 1.15 4.05 18.06
N SER A 93 1.26 2.95 18.80
CA SER A 93 0.87 2.83 20.21
C SER A 93 1.97 3.26 21.17
#